data_AF-A0A0J9XES7-F1
#
_entry.id   AF-A0A0J9XES7-F1
#
_cell.length_a   1.000
_cell.length_b   1.000
_cell.length_c   1.000
_cell.angle_alpha   90.00
_cell.angle_beta   90.00
_cell.angle_gamma   90.00
#
_symmetry.space_group_name_H-M   'P 1'
#
loop_
_entity.id
_entity.type
_entity.pdbx_description
1 polymer ?
#
loop_
_entity_poly.entity_id
_entity_poly.type
_entity_poly.pdbx_seq_one_letter_code
_entity_poly.pdbx_strand_id
1 'polypeptide(L)'
;MSLVNLAHVCSHIQNVTRVSKSLTSIPFTKLHLQVALGLYKEGFISSIQRGSLTGPDKEYTAATPDNISTRRLWLGLKYHNTKSVISEMHLVSHPNKRVFAKPQQVVDLLAGKKLRQINPPKLGEVMFIRTKEGDVLELQEAAQKHLGGELLCRVS
;
A
#
# COMPACT_ATOMS: atom_id res chain seq x y z
N MET A 1 9.42 -11.61 3.05
CA MET A 1 9.05 -10.19 2.82
C MET A 1 8.64 -9.56 4.15
N SER A 2 9.25 -8.44 4.52
CA SER A 2 9.17 -7.89 5.88
C SER A 2 8.06 -6.83 6.02
N LEU A 3 7.16 -6.99 6.99
CA LEU A 3 6.21 -5.94 7.41
C LEU A 3 6.93 -4.68 7.91
N VAL A 4 8.16 -4.83 8.42
CA VAL A 4 8.99 -3.70 8.87
C VAL A 4 9.26 -2.75 7.70
N ASN A 5 9.60 -3.30 6.53
CA ASN A 5 9.84 -2.49 5.34
C ASN A 5 8.58 -1.78 4.85
N LEU A 6 7.43 -2.44 4.95
CA LEU A 6 6.15 -1.80 4.64
C LEU A 6 5.83 -0.67 5.63
N ALA A 7 6.16 -0.84 6.92
CA ALA A 7 6.05 0.22 7.93
C ALA A 7 6.87 1.45 7.53
N HIS A 8 8.13 1.24 7.15
CA HIS A 8 9.01 2.32 6.71
C HIS A 8 8.47 3.02 5.45
N VAL A 9 7.91 2.27 4.50
CA VAL A 9 7.26 2.87 3.31
C VAL A 9 6.05 3.71 3.70
N CYS A 10 5.19 3.23 4.60
CA CYS A 10 4.04 3.99 5.08
C CYS A 10 4.47 5.31 5.74
N SER A 11 5.44 5.27 6.66
CA SER A 11 5.99 6.47 7.29
C SER A 11 6.69 7.40 6.30
N HIS A 12 7.41 6.84 5.33
CA HIS A 12 8.09 7.62 4.30
C HIS A 12 7.09 8.38 3.43
N ILE A 13 6.01 7.72 2.97
CA ILE A 13 4.95 8.36 2.20
C ILE A 13 4.31 9.49 3.02
N GLN A 14 3.99 9.26 4.31
CA GLN A 14 3.47 10.32 5.19
C GLN A 14 4.42 11.51 5.31
N ASN A 15 5.73 11.28 5.43
CA ASN A 15 6.70 12.37 5.55
C ASN A 15 6.77 13.19 4.25
N VAL A 16 6.72 12.52 3.10
CA VAL A 16 6.76 13.14 1.78
C VAL A 16 5.47 13.92 1.48
N THR A 17 4.30 13.38 1.86
CA THR A 17 3.02 14.06 1.66
C THR A 17 2.90 15.34 2.49
N ARG A 18 3.44 15.34 3.72
CA ARG A 18 3.50 16.53 4.60
C ARG A 18 4.31 17.69 4.01
N VAL A 19 5.32 17.40 3.19
CA VAL A 19 6.14 18.42 2.52
C VAL A 19 5.73 18.66 1.06
N SER A 20 4.57 18.16 0.65
CA SER A 20 3.97 18.39 -0.67
C SER A 20 4.88 18.03 -1.86
N LYS A 21 5.70 16.98 -1.73
CA LYS A 21 6.54 16.49 -2.84
C LYS A 21 5.70 15.73 -3.87
N SER A 22 5.82 16.11 -5.14
CA SER A 22 5.08 15.47 -6.24
C SER A 22 5.52 14.04 -6.56
N LEU A 23 6.77 13.71 -6.28
CA LEU A 23 7.37 12.43 -6.67
C LEU A 23 8.21 11.87 -5.52
N THR A 24 8.14 10.56 -5.30
CA THR A 24 8.96 9.86 -4.30
C THR A 24 9.40 8.48 -4.76
N SER A 25 10.46 7.95 -4.15
CA SER A 25 10.98 6.61 -4.42
C SER A 25 10.86 5.68 -3.21
N ILE A 26 10.51 4.42 -3.46
CA ILE A 26 10.42 3.37 -2.45
C ILE A 26 11.21 2.13 -2.90
N PRO A 27 11.62 1.23 -1.98
CA PRO A 27 12.36 0.02 -2.34
C PRO A 27 11.57 -0.88 -3.28
N PHE A 28 12.23 -1.41 -4.32
CA PHE A 28 11.61 -2.31 -5.30
C PHE A 28 11.42 -3.71 -4.69
N THR A 29 10.17 -4.03 -4.31
CA THR A 29 9.78 -5.38 -3.87
C THR A 29 8.40 -5.74 -4.44
N LYS A 30 8.09 -7.03 -4.58
CA LYS A 30 6.77 -7.49 -5.04
C LYS A 30 5.63 -6.94 -4.16
N LEU A 31 5.82 -6.96 -2.84
CA LEU A 31 4.82 -6.47 -1.88
C LEU A 31 4.55 -4.97 -2.07
N HIS A 32 5.61 -4.16 -2.15
CA HIS A 32 5.47 -2.72 -2.35
C HIS A 32 4.83 -2.39 -3.70
N LEU A 33 5.19 -3.13 -4.75
CA LEU A 33 4.59 -2.98 -6.07
C LEU A 33 3.08 -3.27 -6.04
N GLN A 34 2.66 -4.35 -5.38
CA GLN A 34 1.23 -4.69 -5.28
C GLN A 34 0.45 -3.65 -4.45
N VAL A 35 1.00 -3.17 -3.34
CA VAL A 35 0.39 -2.08 -2.56
C VAL A 35 0.31 -0.79 -3.39
N ALA A 36 1.38 -0.43 -4.10
CA ALA A 36 1.39 0.74 -4.97
C ALA A 36 0.34 0.62 -6.08
N LEU A 37 0.24 -0.55 -6.74
CA LEU A 37 -0.78 -0.83 -7.75
C LEU A 37 -2.20 -0.67 -7.19
N GLY A 38 -2.44 -1.16 -5.97
CA GLY A 38 -3.69 -0.94 -5.26
C GLY A 38 -3.97 0.55 -5.04
N LEU A 39 -2.99 1.31 -4.55
CA LEU A 39 -3.12 2.76 -4.38
C LEU A 39 -3.40 3.51 -5.69
N TYR A 40 -2.82 3.06 -6.80
CA TYR A 40 -3.05 3.64 -8.11
C TYR A 40 -4.46 3.33 -8.61
N LYS A 41 -4.91 2.08 -8.43
CA LYS A 41 -6.27 1.65 -8.80
C LYS A 41 -7.35 2.42 -8.04
N GLU A 42 -7.15 2.62 -6.74
CA GLU A 42 -8.05 3.40 -5.88
C GLU A 42 -7.89 4.93 -6.05
N GLY A 43 -6.94 5.36 -6.89
CA GLY A 43 -6.78 6.77 -7.25
C GLY A 43 -6.01 7.63 -6.24
N PHE A 44 -5.37 7.07 -5.22
CA PHE A 44 -4.53 7.79 -4.25
C PHE A 44 -3.25 8.36 -4.86
N ILE A 45 -2.67 7.66 -5.84
CA ILE A 45 -1.43 8.07 -6.53
C ILE A 45 -1.67 8.31 -8.03
N SER A 46 -0.85 9.14 -8.66
CA SER A 46 -0.95 9.54 -10.07
C SER A 46 -0.19 8.65 -11.03
N SER A 47 0.92 8.06 -10.59
CA SER A 47 1.72 7.19 -11.44
C SER A 47 2.57 6.22 -10.63
N ILE A 48 2.92 5.10 -11.26
CA ILE A 48 3.90 4.13 -10.75
C ILE A 48 4.89 3.87 -11.88
N GLN A 49 6.17 4.06 -11.60
CA GLN A 49 7.24 3.84 -12.56
C GLN A 49 8.38 3.08 -11.89
N ARG A 50 9.10 2.26 -12.66
CA ARG A 50 10.36 1.67 -12.20
C ARG A 50 11.48 2.68 -12.42
N GLY A 51 12.53 2.60 -11.62
CA GLY A 51 13.68 3.48 -11.76
C GLY A 51 14.89 2.98 -11.01
N SER A 52 15.92 3.81 -11.03
CA SER A 52 17.12 3.65 -10.23
C SER A 52 17.04 4.54 -8.97
N LEU A 53 18.15 4.65 -8.23
CA LEU A 53 18.29 5.55 -7.09
C LEU A 53 18.19 7.03 -7.47
N THR A 54 18.54 7.39 -8.72
CA THR A 54 18.61 8.78 -9.16
C THR A 54 17.31 9.30 -9.74
N GLY A 55 16.49 8.43 -10.34
CA GLY A 55 15.25 8.84 -10.99
C GLY A 55 14.45 7.68 -11.58
N PRO A 56 13.21 7.97 -12.05
CA PRO A 56 12.42 7.02 -12.83
C PRO A 56 13.11 6.71 -14.17
N ASP A 57 12.98 5.47 -14.63
CA ASP A 57 13.55 5.03 -15.90
C ASP A 57 12.75 5.65 -17.06
N LYS A 58 13.43 6.25 -18.04
CA LYS A 58 12.80 6.79 -19.26
C LYS A 58 12.43 5.69 -20.25
N GLU A 59 13.27 4.65 -20.30
CA GLU A 59 13.10 3.47 -21.13
C GLU A 59 13.06 2.23 -20.24
N TYR A 60 12.38 1.18 -20.72
CA TYR A 60 12.27 -0.05 -19.94
C TYR A 60 13.65 -0.66 -19.69
N THR A 61 14.04 -0.75 -18.43
CA THR A 61 15.24 -1.50 -18.03
C THR A 61 14.85 -2.74 -17.24
N ALA A 62 15.29 -3.91 -17.71
CA ALA A 62 15.03 -5.17 -17.03
C ALA A 62 15.73 -5.22 -15.66
N ALA A 63 15.04 -5.78 -14.66
CA ALA A 63 15.63 -6.04 -13.36
C ALA A 63 16.50 -7.30 -13.45
N THR A 64 17.83 -7.13 -13.35
CA THR A 64 18.82 -8.21 -13.36
C THR A 64 19.51 -8.30 -12.01
N PRO A 65 20.16 -9.43 -11.66
CA PRO A 65 20.92 -9.55 -10.41
C PRO A 65 21.93 -8.42 -10.20
N ASP A 66 22.53 -7.90 -11.28
CA ASP A 66 23.54 -6.84 -11.21
C ASP A 66 22.96 -5.47 -10.82
N ASN A 67 21.69 -5.20 -11.17
CA ASN A 67 21.07 -3.90 -10.95
C ASN A 67 19.99 -3.90 -9.87
N ILE A 68 19.57 -5.06 -9.36
CA ILE A 68 18.44 -5.18 -8.42
C ILE A 68 18.62 -4.34 -7.15
N SER A 69 19.86 -4.15 -6.70
CA SER A 69 20.21 -3.37 -5.51
C SER A 69 19.94 -1.87 -5.67
N THR A 70 20.03 -1.34 -6.90
CA THR A 70 19.81 0.07 -7.21
C THR A 70 18.38 0.35 -7.68
N ARG A 71 17.58 -0.68 -7.95
CA ARG A 71 16.20 -0.53 -8.42
C ARG A 71 15.27 0.04 -7.35
N ARG A 72 14.39 0.94 -7.77
CA ARG A 72 13.37 1.61 -6.97
C ARG A 72 12.04 1.66 -7.71
N LEU A 73 10.96 1.80 -6.94
CA LEU A 73 9.66 2.20 -7.45
C LEU A 73 9.48 3.69 -7.22
N TRP A 74 9.18 4.41 -8.28
CA TRP A 74 8.86 5.82 -8.25
C TRP A 74 7.35 6.00 -8.28
N LEU A 75 6.84 6.76 -7.31
CA LEU A 75 5.41 7.01 -7.11
C LEU A 75 5.13 8.50 -7.33
N GLY A 76 4.19 8.80 -8.21
CA GLY A 76 3.62 10.13 -8.36
C GLY A 76 2.54 10.35 -7.30
N LEU A 77 2.71 11.34 -6.44
CA LEU A 77 1.75 11.69 -5.40
C LEU A 77 0.72 12.70 -5.93
N LYS A 78 -0.53 12.56 -5.47
CA LYS A 78 -1.63 13.46 -5.84
C LYS A 78 -1.90 14.48 -4.74
N TYR A 79 -2.25 15.69 -5.20
CA TYR A 79 -2.63 16.81 -4.35
C TYR A 79 -3.86 17.49 -4.95
N HIS A 80 -4.80 17.88 -4.10
CA HIS A 80 -6.02 18.56 -4.48
C HIS A 80 -6.32 19.65 -3.44
N ASN A 81 -6.62 20.88 -3.90
CA ASN A 81 -6.84 22.05 -3.03
C ASN A 81 -5.76 22.18 -1.94
N THR A 82 -4.49 22.16 -2.37
CA THR A 82 -3.28 22.25 -1.52
C THR A 82 -3.13 21.18 -0.43
N LYS A 83 -3.98 20.14 -0.44
CA LYS A 83 -3.90 18.98 0.47
C LYS A 83 -3.50 17.74 -0.30
N SER A 84 -2.76 16.83 0.34
CA SER A 84 -2.46 15.53 -0.27
C SER A 84 -3.73 14.67 -0.32
N VAL A 85 -3.89 13.90 -1.40
CA VAL A 85 -4.95 12.89 -1.49
C VAL A 85 -4.69 11.74 -0.51
N ILE A 86 -3.43 11.45 -0.19
CA ILE A 86 -3.07 10.55 0.91
C ILE A 86 -2.89 11.42 2.16
N SER A 87 -3.91 11.42 3.01
CA SER A 87 -3.89 12.12 4.29
C SER A 87 -3.11 11.31 5.34
N GLU A 88 -3.40 10.02 5.49
CA GLU A 88 -2.70 9.12 6.40
C GLU A 88 -2.47 7.75 5.77
N MET A 89 -1.36 7.11 6.14
CA MET A 89 -1.05 5.75 5.71
C MET A 89 -0.33 5.02 6.83
N HIS A 90 -0.96 4.02 7.44
CA HIS A 90 -0.38 3.30 8.57
C HIS A 90 -0.63 1.79 8.48
N LEU A 91 0.21 1.01 9.17
CA LEU A 91 0.04 -0.43 9.25
C LEU A 91 -1.13 -0.81 10.15
N VAL A 92 -1.81 -1.88 9.74
CA VAL A 92 -2.82 -2.57 10.55
C VAL A 92 -2.15 -3.77 11.23
N SER A 93 -1.47 -4.61 10.47
CA SER A 93 -0.62 -5.67 11.00
C SER A 93 0.79 -5.15 11.26
N HIS A 94 1.18 -5.14 12.52
CA HIS A 94 2.54 -4.80 12.94
C HIS A 94 3.41 -6.07 13.02
N PRO A 95 4.74 -5.97 12.85
CA PRO A 95 5.64 -7.13 12.92
C PRO A 95 5.50 -7.95 14.22
N ASN A 96 5.26 -7.27 15.35
CA ASN A 96 5.06 -7.87 16.68
C ASN A 96 3.62 -8.36 16.91
N LYS A 97 2.64 -7.88 16.14
CA LYS A 97 1.21 -8.19 16.30
C LYS A 97 0.54 -8.17 14.93
N ARG A 98 0.54 -9.34 14.29
CA ARG A 98 -0.12 -9.56 13.00
C ARG A 98 -1.60 -9.81 13.18
N VAL A 99 -2.41 -9.29 12.26
CA VAL A 99 -3.86 -9.43 12.30
C VAL A 99 -4.37 -10.10 11.03
N PHE A 100 -4.99 -11.25 11.23
CA PHE A 100 -5.60 -12.04 10.18
C PHE A 100 -7.13 -11.96 10.29
N ALA A 101 -7.78 -11.81 9.14
CA ALA A 101 -9.23 -11.83 8.99
C ALA A 101 -9.64 -13.05 8.17
N LYS A 102 -10.63 -13.80 8.67
CA LYS A 102 -11.34 -14.82 7.89
C LYS A 102 -12.24 -14.15 6.84
N PRO A 103 -12.65 -14.85 5.76
CA PRO A 103 -13.55 -14.28 4.75
C PRO A 103 -14.81 -13.61 5.33
N GLN A 104 -15.48 -14.28 6.28
CA GLN A 104 -16.65 -13.70 6.95
C GLN A 104 -16.33 -12.42 7.72
N GLN A 105 -15.15 -12.35 8.35
CA GLN A 105 -14.70 -11.18 9.10
C GLN A 105 -14.36 -9.99 8.20
N VAL A 106 -13.92 -10.26 6.96
CA VAL A 106 -13.70 -9.22 5.94
C VAL A 106 -15.04 -8.58 5.55
N VAL A 107 -16.07 -9.41 5.31
CA VAL A 107 -17.43 -8.93 5.03
C VAL A 107 -18.01 -8.17 6.22
N ASP A 108 -17.85 -8.70 7.44
CA ASP A 108 -18.30 -8.04 8.67
C ASP A 108 -17.61 -6.68 8.89
N LEU A 109 -16.32 -6.55 8.56
CA LEU A 109 -15.58 -5.28 8.62
C LEU A 109 -16.15 -4.24 7.67
N LEU A 110 -16.46 -4.62 6.43
CA LEU A 110 -17.11 -3.72 5.46
C LEU A 110 -18.54 -3.35 5.89
N ALA A 111 -19.24 -4.26 6.56
CA ALA A 111 -20.55 -4.00 7.17
C ALA A 111 -20.48 -3.12 8.43
N GLY A 112 -19.30 -2.62 8.81
CA GLY A 112 -19.13 -1.70 9.95
C GLY A 112 -18.90 -2.40 11.30
N LYS A 113 -18.78 -3.73 11.34
CA LYS A 113 -18.48 -4.44 12.59
C LYS A 113 -16.98 -4.38 12.88
N LYS A 114 -16.63 -4.19 14.15
CA LYS A 114 -15.23 -4.18 14.58
C LYS A 114 -14.64 -5.59 14.56
N LEU A 115 -13.40 -5.72 14.12
CA LEU A 115 -12.61 -6.94 14.23
C LEU A 115 -11.54 -6.76 15.30
N ARG A 116 -11.77 -7.31 16.49
CA ARG A 116 -10.88 -7.12 17.66
C ARG A 116 -10.74 -5.62 17.97
N GLN A 117 -9.53 -5.07 17.82
CA GLN A 117 -9.22 -3.65 18.02
C GLN A 117 -9.22 -2.85 16.70
N ILE A 118 -9.47 -3.51 15.56
CA ILE A 118 -9.50 -2.87 14.26
C ILE A 118 -10.91 -2.33 14.03
N ASN A 119 -10.99 -1.01 13.89
CA ASN A 119 -12.22 -0.33 13.48
C ASN A 119 -12.49 -0.61 12.00
N PRO A 120 -13.76 -0.63 11.55
CA PRO A 120 -14.08 -0.69 10.12
C PRO A 120 -13.46 0.51 9.36
N PRO A 121 -13.19 0.39 8.05
CA PRO A 121 -12.75 1.52 7.24
C PRO A 121 -13.84 2.60 7.20
N LYS A 122 -13.44 3.87 7.31
CA LYS A 122 -14.38 4.98 7.12
C LYS A 122 -14.60 5.26 5.62
N LEU A 123 -15.56 6.12 5.31
CA LEU A 123 -15.78 6.59 3.95
C LEU A 123 -14.51 7.25 3.40
N GLY A 124 -14.06 6.81 2.21
CA GLY A 124 -12.83 7.28 1.58
C GLY A 124 -11.55 6.62 2.11
N GLU A 125 -11.63 5.78 3.16
CA GLU A 125 -10.50 4.98 3.60
C GLU A 125 -10.46 3.64 2.86
N VAL A 126 -9.26 3.20 2.52
CA VAL A 126 -9.01 1.88 1.94
C VAL A 126 -8.13 1.06 2.86
N MET A 127 -8.41 -0.23 2.92
CA MET A 127 -7.56 -1.20 3.62
C MET A 127 -7.08 -2.27 2.64
N PHE A 128 -5.81 -2.63 2.75
CA PHE A 128 -5.22 -3.69 1.94
C PHE A 128 -5.11 -4.98 2.76
N ILE A 129 -5.40 -6.11 2.11
CA ILE A 129 -5.29 -7.45 2.68
C ILE A 129 -4.36 -8.30 1.82
N ARG A 130 -3.46 -9.05 2.47
CA ARG A 130 -2.63 -10.06 1.83
C ARG A 130 -3.27 -11.42 1.96
N THR A 131 -3.63 -12.03 0.83
CA THR A 131 -4.18 -13.38 0.78
C THR A 131 -3.11 -14.42 1.11
N LYS A 132 -3.54 -15.68 1.31
CA LYS A 132 -2.61 -16.81 1.55
C LYS A 132 -1.69 -17.07 0.35
N GLU A 133 -2.16 -16.80 -0.86
CA GLU A 133 -1.41 -16.94 -2.12
C GLU A 133 -0.33 -15.85 -2.27
N GLY A 134 -0.39 -14.82 -1.41
CA GLY A 134 0.60 -13.75 -1.35
C GLY A 134 0.23 -12.52 -2.16
N ASP A 135 -0.95 -12.50 -2.77
CA ASP A 135 -1.47 -11.33 -3.47
C ASP A 135 -2.06 -10.30 -2.50
N VAL A 136 -1.89 -9.03 -2.83
CA VAL A 136 -2.47 -7.92 -2.09
C VAL A 136 -3.69 -7.44 -2.84
N LEU A 137 -4.82 -7.43 -2.15
CA LEU A 137 -6.10 -6.96 -2.65
C LEU A 137 -6.62 -5.83 -1.76
N GLU A 138 -7.49 -5.03 -2.33
CA GLU A 138 -8.30 -4.09 -1.57
C GLU A 138 -9.38 -4.86 -0.77
N LEU A 139 -9.86 -4.29 0.34
CA LEU A 139 -10.74 -4.99 1.26
C LEU A 139 -12.09 -5.35 0.62
N GLN A 140 -12.66 -4.48 -0.22
CA GLN A 140 -13.89 -4.77 -0.96
C GLN A 140 -13.66 -5.86 -2.01
N GLU A 141 -12.56 -5.80 -2.76
CA GLU A 141 -12.20 -6.87 -3.69
C GLU A 141 -12.05 -8.23 -3.02
N ALA A 142 -11.41 -8.27 -1.85
CA ALA A 142 -11.26 -9.49 -1.07
C ALA A 142 -12.61 -10.02 -0.56
N ALA A 143 -13.53 -9.14 -0.17
CA ALA A 143 -14.88 -9.52 0.22
C ALA A 143 -15.66 -10.13 -0.96
N GLN A 144 -15.60 -9.50 -2.14
CA GLN A 144 -16.24 -9.98 -3.36
C GLN A 144 -15.74 -11.37 -3.77
N LYS A 145 -14.44 -11.63 -3.59
CA LYS A 145 -13.82 -12.93 -3.88
C LYS A 145 -13.95 -13.94 -2.73
N HIS A 146 -14.62 -13.58 -1.63
CA HIS A 146 -14.70 -14.39 -0.41
C HIS A 146 -13.34 -14.84 0.14
N LEU A 147 -12.34 -13.97 0.05
CA LEU A 147 -10.97 -14.22 0.51
C LEU A 147 -10.72 -13.60 1.88
N GLY A 148 -9.96 -14.33 2.70
CA GLY A 148 -9.40 -13.85 3.96
C GLY A 148 -7.89 -13.69 3.83
N GLY A 149 -7.27 -13.15 4.87
CA GLY A 149 -5.84 -12.87 4.81
C GLY A 149 -5.35 -11.99 5.95
N GLU A 150 -4.12 -11.51 5.80
CA GLU A 150 -3.48 -10.60 6.73
C GLU A 150 -3.80 -9.14 6.35
N LEU A 151 -4.37 -8.37 7.28
CA LEU A 151 -4.66 -6.96 7.05
C LEU A 151 -3.36 -6.16 7.10
N LEU A 152 -2.91 -5.59 5.98
CA LEU A 152 -1.60 -4.98 5.86
C LEU A 152 -1.58 -3.55 6.38
N CYS A 153 -2.20 -2.63 5.65
CA CYS A 153 -2.20 -1.20 5.92
C CYS A 153 -3.56 -0.59 5.61
N ARG A 154 -3.78 0.57 6.21
CA ARG A 154 -4.92 1.45 5.98
C ARG A 154 -4.40 2.76 5.40
N VAL A 155 -5.13 3.29 4.43
CA VAL A 155 -4.84 4.56 3.77
C VAL A 155 -6.10 5.41 3.74
N SER A 156 -5.95 6.71 3.99
CA SER A 156 -6.99 7.74 3.94
C SER A 156 -6.50 8.97 3.22
#